data_AF-A0A433RP13-F1
#
_entry.id   AF-A0A433RP13-F1
#
_cell.length_a   1.000
_cell.length_b   1.000
_cell.length_c   1.000
_cell.angle_alpha   90.00
_cell.angle_beta   90.00
_cell.angle_gamma   90.00
#
_symmetry.space_group_name_H-M   'P 1'
#
loop_
_entity.id
_entity.type
_entity.pdbx_description
1 polymer ?
#
loop_
_entity_poly.entity_id
_entity_poly.type
_entity_poly.pdbx_seq_one_letter_code
_entity_poly.pdbx_strand_id
1 'polypeptide(L)'
;MKVQDHFEVLNYNTSVLKMPFTIAHVLITLILTILISVNDAPTSNIVLFILGSVLFSVLHWMGSWLFKRFSTFYLIVQLVIIFGVAMLVSDFGIILLIVYGGTLVAQSFYLYNSAKRFVAFLVLYIGSVIFMLSILYGQEKYDYAIFIFVISMLFILLGFATFNQKEVENRQLQLANKRIEALTKQNERQRMARNLHDSLIQRLIGVNLKMEVMDEYLEDGDVKEAAELLRLAKSQVEDSIIEARNVVDDLRLSEEIMLNPRL
;
A
#
# COMPACT_ATOMS: atom_id res chain seq x y z
N MET A 1 2.10 0.39 -2.59
CA MET A 1 1.56 0.41 -1.22
C MET A 1 0.46 1.46 -1.15
N LYS A 2 -0.79 1.00 -1.08
CA LYS A 2 -1.98 1.86 -0.96
C LYS A 2 -1.95 2.58 0.39
N VAL A 3 -2.67 3.69 0.50
CA VAL A 3 -2.91 4.38 1.79
C VAL A 3 -3.43 3.39 2.84
N GLN A 4 -4.32 2.49 2.41
CA GLN A 4 -4.84 1.42 3.24
C GLN A 4 -3.78 0.38 3.61
N ASP A 5 -2.84 0.06 2.72
CA ASP A 5 -1.72 -0.84 3.03
C ASP A 5 -0.78 -0.20 4.08
N HIS A 6 -0.64 1.14 4.09
CA HIS A 6 0.12 1.87 5.12
C HIS A 6 -0.60 1.84 6.49
N PHE A 7 -1.93 1.87 6.52
CA PHE A 7 -2.72 1.72 7.76
C PHE A 7 -2.86 0.26 8.22
N GLU A 8 -2.86 -0.72 7.31
CA GLU A 8 -2.84 -2.16 7.62
C GLU A 8 -1.48 -2.57 8.21
N VAL A 9 -0.37 -2.02 7.71
CA VAL A 9 0.97 -2.24 8.32
C VAL A 9 1.06 -1.65 9.73
N LEU A 10 0.25 -0.64 10.06
CA LEU A 10 0.17 -0.02 11.39
C LEU A 10 -0.92 -0.62 12.31
N ASN A 11 -1.61 -1.70 11.91
CA ASN A 11 -2.68 -2.32 12.69
C ASN A 11 -3.76 -1.31 13.16
N TYR A 12 -3.96 -0.23 12.41
CA TYR A 12 -4.85 0.85 12.81
C TYR A 12 -6.29 0.48 12.45
N ASN A 13 -7.14 0.33 13.47
CA ASN A 13 -8.54 -0.04 13.28
C ASN A 13 -9.28 1.08 12.54
N THR A 14 -9.56 0.88 11.25
CA THR A 14 -10.31 1.84 10.41
C THR A 14 -11.66 2.24 11.00
N SER A 15 -12.25 1.41 11.88
CA SER A 15 -13.47 1.74 12.62
C SER A 15 -13.25 2.88 13.61
N VAL A 16 -12.10 2.91 14.30
CA VAL A 16 -11.74 3.97 15.26
C VAL A 16 -11.57 5.31 14.57
N LEU A 17 -11.06 5.33 13.33
CA LEU A 17 -10.93 6.55 12.54
C LEU A 17 -12.28 7.16 12.15
N LYS A 18 -13.30 6.31 11.93
CA LYS A 18 -14.64 6.75 11.52
C LYS A 18 -15.50 7.25 12.69
N MET A 19 -15.23 6.80 13.92
CA MET A 19 -16.01 7.12 15.12
C MET A 19 -16.22 8.63 15.35
N PRO A 20 -15.17 9.49 15.31
CA PRO A 20 -15.34 10.94 15.47
C PRO A 20 -16.28 11.54 14.42
N PHE A 21 -16.18 11.09 13.17
CA PHE A 21 -17.05 11.56 12.09
C PHE A 21 -18.50 11.17 12.35
N THR A 22 -18.80 9.92 12.73
CA THR A 22 -20.17 9.53 13.08
C THR A 22 -20.73 10.28 14.28
N ILE A 23 -19.92 10.53 15.31
CA ILE A 23 -20.36 11.32 16.46
C ILE A 23 -20.73 12.73 15.99
N ALA A 24 -19.88 13.35 15.17
CA ALA A 24 -20.17 14.66 14.58
C ALA A 24 -21.46 14.63 13.72
N HIS A 25 -21.67 13.61 12.88
CA HIS A 25 -22.89 13.48 12.08
C HIS A 25 -24.14 13.33 12.95
N VAL A 26 -24.09 12.52 14.02
CA VAL A 26 -25.23 12.34 14.93
C VAL A 26 -25.54 13.64 15.67
N LEU A 27 -24.52 14.30 16.23
CA LEU A 27 -24.68 15.56 16.94
C LEU A 27 -25.24 16.66 16.03
N ILE A 28 -24.70 16.81 14.82
CA ILE A 28 -25.19 17.82 13.89
C ILE A 28 -26.60 17.47 13.38
N THR A 29 -26.92 16.19 13.17
CA THR A 29 -28.28 15.77 12.81
C THR A 29 -29.26 16.17 13.90
N LEU A 30 -28.92 15.92 15.17
CA LEU A 30 -29.77 16.27 16.31
C LEU A 30 -29.97 17.79 16.40
N ILE A 31 -28.88 18.56 16.36
CA ILE A 31 -28.92 20.04 16.43
C ILE A 31 -29.76 20.59 15.28
N LEU A 32 -29.52 20.16 14.04
CA LEU A 32 -30.26 20.62 12.88
C LEU A 32 -31.74 20.22 12.96
N THR A 33 -32.06 19.01 13.42
CA THR A 33 -33.45 18.59 13.62
C THR A 33 -34.18 19.57 14.55
N ILE A 34 -33.55 19.96 15.66
CA ILE A 34 -34.11 20.94 16.60
C ILE A 34 -34.28 22.30 15.93
N LEU A 35 -33.24 22.81 15.25
CA LEU A 35 -33.28 24.12 14.60
C LEU A 35 -34.36 24.20 13.50
N ILE A 36 -34.48 23.15 12.68
CA ILE A 36 -35.48 23.04 11.63
C ILE A 36 -36.89 22.97 12.23
N SER A 37 -37.06 22.22 13.34
CA SER A 37 -38.34 22.11 14.04
C SER A 37 -38.76 23.40 14.73
N VAL A 38 -37.80 24.19 15.24
CA VAL A 38 -38.07 25.51 15.84
C VAL A 38 -38.45 26.54 14.78
N ASN A 39 -38.02 26.36 13.53
CA ASN A 39 -38.32 27.24 12.42
C ASN A 39 -39.56 26.78 11.60
N ASP A 40 -40.49 26.07 12.24
CA ASP A 40 -41.78 25.62 11.70
C ASP A 40 -41.71 24.91 10.32
N ALA A 41 -40.62 24.19 10.05
CA ALA A 41 -40.49 23.45 8.80
C ALA A 41 -41.52 22.31 8.71
N PRO A 42 -41.99 21.96 7.48
CA PRO A 42 -42.92 20.85 7.29
C PRO A 42 -42.39 19.55 7.89
N THR A 43 -43.26 18.81 8.61
CA THR A 43 -42.89 17.52 9.22
C THR A 43 -42.33 16.54 8.20
N SER A 44 -42.80 16.58 6.95
CA SER A 44 -42.25 15.80 5.83
C SER A 44 -40.77 16.07 5.59
N ASN A 45 -40.34 17.33 5.68
CA ASN A 45 -38.95 17.72 5.43
C ASN A 45 -38.05 17.25 6.57
N ILE A 46 -38.52 17.32 7.81
CA ILE A 46 -37.80 16.82 8.99
C ILE A 46 -37.60 15.30 8.88
N VAL A 47 -38.65 14.56 8.53
CA VAL A 47 -38.57 13.10 8.35
C VAL A 47 -37.60 12.73 7.23
N LEU A 48 -37.71 13.37 6.06
CA LEU A 48 -36.80 13.14 4.93
C LEU A 48 -35.35 13.50 5.26
N PHE A 49 -35.12 14.58 6.02
CA PHE A 49 -33.80 14.98 6.51
C PHE A 49 -33.17 13.91 7.41
N ILE A 50 -33.93 13.40 8.38
CA ILE A 50 -33.45 12.35 9.28
C ILE A 50 -33.14 11.08 8.49
N LEU A 51 -34.05 10.65 7.61
CA LEU A 51 -33.86 9.45 6.79
C LEU A 51 -32.63 9.56 5.89
N GLY A 52 -32.44 10.70 5.23
CA GLY A 52 -31.27 10.95 4.38
C GLY A 52 -29.95 10.99 5.17
N SER A 53 -29.97 11.57 6.38
CA SER A 53 -28.79 11.65 7.25
C SER A 53 -28.39 10.28 7.81
N VAL A 54 -29.39 9.44 8.16
CA VAL A 54 -29.17 8.04 8.55
C VAL A 54 -28.63 7.24 7.37
N LEU A 55 -29.23 7.37 6.18
CA LEU A 55 -28.79 6.68 4.98
C LEU A 55 -27.34 7.03 4.63
N PHE A 56 -26.96 8.30 4.70
CA PHE A 56 -25.57 8.73 4.51
C PHE A 56 -24.63 8.07 5.52
N SER A 57 -25.00 8.06 6.81
CA SER A 57 -24.18 7.50 7.89
C SER A 57 -24.00 5.98 7.74
N VAL A 58 -25.05 5.27 7.34
CA VAL A 58 -25.00 3.83 7.02
C VAL A 58 -24.06 3.58 5.83
N LEU A 59 -24.19 4.35 4.75
CA LEU A 59 -23.31 4.23 3.59
C LEU A 59 -21.85 4.50 3.95
N HIS A 60 -21.58 5.51 4.79
CA HIS A 60 -20.23 5.81 5.30
C HIS A 60 -19.59 4.61 6.02
N TRP A 61 -20.38 3.87 6.80
CA TRP A 61 -19.90 2.66 7.47
C TRP A 61 -19.67 1.51 6.48
N MET A 62 -20.58 1.33 5.52
CA MET A 62 -20.52 0.27 4.48
C MET A 62 -19.41 0.49 3.43
N GLY A 63 -18.94 1.72 3.24
CA GLY A 63 -17.98 2.09 2.20
C GLY A 63 -16.65 1.32 2.23
N SER A 64 -16.25 0.76 3.38
CA SER A 64 -15.02 -0.05 3.49
C SER A 64 -15.13 -1.45 2.90
N TRP A 65 -16.34 -2.00 2.74
CA TRP A 65 -16.55 -3.39 2.32
C TRP A 65 -17.08 -3.52 0.89
N LEU A 66 -17.97 -2.64 0.42
CA LEU A 66 -18.69 -2.84 -0.84
C LEU A 66 -18.08 -2.19 -2.11
N PHE A 67 -17.29 -1.09 -2.03
CA PHE A 67 -17.18 -0.19 -3.21
C PHE A 67 -15.77 0.28 -3.61
N LYS A 68 -14.71 -0.51 -3.41
CA LYS A 68 -13.39 -0.19 -4.00
C LYS A 68 -13.41 -0.16 -5.55
N ARG A 69 -14.25 -1.00 -6.18
CA ARG A 69 -14.38 -1.09 -7.64
C ARG A 69 -15.27 0.02 -8.25
N PHE A 70 -16.23 0.53 -7.48
CA PHE A 70 -17.20 1.56 -7.92
C PHE A 70 -17.09 2.84 -7.07
N SER A 71 -15.88 3.21 -6.66
CA SER A 71 -15.65 4.30 -5.69
C SER A 71 -16.22 5.66 -6.14
N THR A 72 -16.09 5.99 -7.43
CA THR A 72 -16.67 7.23 -7.98
C THR A 72 -18.19 7.22 -7.94
N PHE A 73 -18.83 6.12 -8.33
CA PHE A 73 -20.29 6.01 -8.28
C PHE A 73 -20.82 6.14 -6.84
N TYR A 74 -20.19 5.44 -5.89
CA TYR A 74 -20.53 5.53 -4.47
C TYR A 74 -20.44 6.98 -3.94
N LEU A 75 -19.36 7.69 -4.23
CA LEU A 75 -19.19 9.08 -3.78
C LEU A 75 -20.19 10.04 -4.45
N ILE A 76 -20.54 9.81 -5.72
CA ILE A 76 -21.57 10.59 -6.42
C ILE A 76 -22.95 10.34 -5.78
N VAL A 77 -23.30 9.09 -5.48
CA VAL A 77 -24.58 8.78 -4.82
C VAL A 77 -24.67 9.46 -3.46
N GLN A 78 -23.61 9.42 -2.66
CA GLN A 78 -23.60 10.13 -1.38
C GLN A 78 -23.65 11.65 -1.54
N LEU A 79 -23.00 12.20 -2.57
CA LEU A 79 -23.07 13.63 -2.89
C LEU A 79 -24.50 14.04 -3.27
N VAL A 80 -25.20 13.22 -4.05
CA VAL A 80 -26.60 13.49 -4.44
C VAL A 80 -27.54 13.42 -3.24
N ILE A 81 -27.37 12.41 -2.38
CA ILE A 81 -28.15 12.29 -1.13
C ILE A 81 -27.95 13.54 -0.27
N ILE A 82 -26.69 13.91 -0.02
CA ILE A 82 -26.41 15.02 0.89
C ILE A 82 -26.87 16.36 0.32
N PHE A 83 -26.71 16.56 -0.99
CA PHE A 83 -27.18 17.74 -1.68
C PHE A 83 -28.71 17.85 -1.65
N GLY A 84 -29.42 16.75 -1.92
CA GLY A 84 -30.88 16.71 -1.86
C GLY A 84 -31.41 17.00 -0.46
N VAL A 85 -30.78 16.41 0.57
CA VAL A 85 -31.13 16.66 1.97
C VAL A 85 -30.85 18.11 2.36
N ALA A 86 -29.73 18.68 1.92
CA ALA A 86 -29.37 20.08 2.19
C ALA A 86 -30.42 21.05 1.61
N MET A 87 -30.94 20.76 0.41
CA MET A 87 -31.99 21.57 -0.24
C MET A 87 -33.31 21.60 0.53
N LEU A 88 -33.69 20.51 1.20
CA LEU A 88 -34.92 20.45 2.00
C LEU A 88 -34.89 21.35 3.24
N VAL A 89 -33.68 21.70 3.68
CA VAL A 89 -33.39 22.35 4.96
C VAL A 89 -33.02 23.83 4.78
N SER A 90 -32.95 24.31 3.52
CA SER A 90 -32.65 25.68 3.11
C SER A 90 -31.55 26.33 3.95
N ASP A 91 -31.91 27.19 4.91
CA ASP A 91 -31.04 27.99 5.78
C ASP A 91 -29.96 27.22 6.53
N PHE A 92 -30.25 25.97 6.90
CA PHE A 92 -29.27 25.15 7.61
C PHE A 92 -28.54 24.15 6.69
N GLY A 93 -28.86 24.13 5.39
CA GLY A 93 -28.27 23.22 4.42
C GLY A 93 -26.76 23.43 4.22
N ILE A 94 -26.28 24.68 4.38
CA ILE A 94 -24.83 24.98 4.30
C ILE A 94 -24.05 24.27 5.41
N ILE A 95 -24.57 24.28 6.65
CA ILE A 95 -23.92 23.66 7.81
C ILE A 95 -23.76 22.16 7.56
N LEU A 96 -24.82 21.55 7.01
CA LEU A 96 -24.86 20.15 6.63
C LEU A 96 -23.82 19.85 5.53
N LEU A 97 -23.75 20.66 4.48
CA LEU A 97 -22.74 20.50 3.43
C LEU A 97 -21.32 20.61 3.99
N ILE A 98 -21.03 21.54 4.89
CA ILE A 98 -19.69 21.66 5.49
C ILE A 98 -19.31 20.39 6.27
N VAL A 99 -20.18 19.90 7.15
CA VAL A 99 -19.87 18.75 8.02
C VAL A 99 -19.82 17.45 7.22
N TYR A 100 -20.89 17.14 6.48
CA TYR A 100 -20.99 15.89 5.72
C TYR A 100 -20.13 15.89 4.47
N GLY A 101 -20.01 17.04 3.80
CA GLY A 101 -19.12 17.22 2.66
C GLY A 101 -17.65 17.13 3.06
N GLY A 102 -17.26 17.60 4.25
CA GLY A 102 -15.94 17.34 4.82
C GLY A 102 -15.63 15.84 4.92
N THR A 103 -16.60 15.05 5.39
CA THR A 103 -16.49 13.59 5.42
C THR A 103 -16.39 12.99 4.00
N LEU A 104 -17.12 13.52 3.02
CA LEU A 104 -17.00 13.07 1.62
C LEU A 104 -15.64 13.37 1.00
N VAL A 105 -15.09 14.57 1.25
CA VAL A 105 -13.74 14.94 0.81
C VAL A 105 -12.72 14.00 1.45
N ALA A 106 -12.82 13.74 2.75
CA ALA A 106 -11.96 12.79 3.46
C ALA A 106 -12.08 11.36 2.91
N GLN A 107 -13.30 10.88 2.63
CA GLN A 107 -13.52 9.57 2.00
C GLN A 107 -12.96 9.50 0.59
N SER A 108 -13.10 10.55 -0.20
CA SER A 108 -12.60 10.61 -1.57
C SER A 108 -11.07 10.49 -1.62
N PHE A 109 -10.38 11.08 -0.63
CA PHE A 109 -8.94 10.96 -0.49
C PHE A 109 -8.49 9.52 -0.22
N TYR A 110 -9.23 8.81 0.64
CA TYR A 110 -8.93 7.41 0.96
C TYR A 110 -9.27 6.44 -0.18
N LEU A 111 -10.40 6.66 -0.86
CA LEU A 111 -10.91 5.77 -1.90
C LEU A 111 -10.21 5.96 -3.26
N TYR A 112 -9.71 7.15 -3.55
CA TYR A 112 -9.01 7.41 -4.81
C TYR A 112 -7.50 7.20 -4.67
N ASN A 113 -6.96 6.32 -5.52
CA ASN A 113 -5.51 6.13 -5.67
C ASN A 113 -4.90 7.10 -6.71
N SER A 114 -5.57 8.20 -7.03
CA SER A 114 -5.15 9.13 -8.09
C SER A 114 -5.52 10.56 -7.71
N ALA A 115 -4.51 11.44 -7.68
CA ALA A 115 -4.69 12.87 -7.43
C ALA A 115 -5.68 13.50 -8.42
N LYS A 116 -5.67 13.09 -9.69
CA LYS A 116 -6.60 13.61 -10.72
C LYS A 116 -8.07 13.34 -10.36
N ARG A 117 -8.38 12.13 -9.89
CA ARG A 117 -9.76 11.76 -9.50
C ARG A 117 -10.20 12.47 -8.22
N PHE A 118 -9.30 12.61 -7.26
CA PHE A 118 -9.53 13.39 -6.05
C PHE A 118 -9.83 14.85 -6.36
N VAL A 119 -8.99 15.51 -7.14
CA VAL A 119 -9.19 16.91 -7.56
C VAL A 119 -10.48 17.07 -8.34
N ALA A 120 -10.78 16.17 -9.30
CA ALA A 120 -12.03 16.23 -10.07
C ALA A 120 -13.28 16.12 -9.18
N PHE A 121 -13.28 15.22 -8.19
CA PHE A 121 -14.39 15.10 -7.25
C PHE A 121 -14.52 16.32 -6.35
N LEU A 122 -13.39 16.88 -5.89
CA LEU A 122 -13.42 18.07 -5.05
C LEU A 122 -13.89 19.31 -5.82
N VAL A 123 -13.52 19.45 -7.09
CA VAL A 123 -14.10 20.48 -7.98
C VAL A 123 -15.61 20.28 -8.16
N LEU A 124 -16.07 19.04 -8.36
CA LEU A 124 -17.50 18.72 -8.42
C LEU A 124 -18.23 19.09 -7.13
N TYR A 125 -17.65 18.76 -5.98
CA TYR A 125 -18.20 19.09 -4.67
C TYR A 125 -18.30 20.62 -4.48
N ILE A 126 -17.22 21.37 -4.72
CA ILE A 126 -17.24 22.85 -4.65
C ILE A 126 -18.30 23.41 -5.60
N GLY A 127 -18.35 22.92 -6.84
CA GLY A 127 -19.35 23.33 -7.83
C GLY A 127 -20.78 23.10 -7.34
N SER A 128 -21.06 21.97 -6.70
CA SER A 128 -22.37 21.69 -6.09
C SER A 128 -22.72 22.68 -4.97
N VAL A 129 -21.75 23.03 -4.12
CA VAL A 129 -21.96 24.01 -3.04
C VAL A 129 -22.25 25.40 -3.62
N ILE A 130 -21.45 25.85 -4.59
CA ILE A 130 -21.64 27.16 -5.25
C ILE A 130 -23.01 27.21 -5.94
N PHE A 131 -23.40 26.13 -6.61
CA PHE A 131 -24.69 26.01 -7.26
C PHE A 131 -25.85 26.12 -6.25
N MET A 132 -25.75 25.46 -5.09
CA MET A 132 -26.75 25.59 -4.03
C MET A 132 -26.82 27.01 -3.46
N LEU A 133 -25.67 27.63 -3.17
CA LEU A 133 -25.63 29.01 -2.68
C LEU A 133 -26.29 29.99 -3.65
N SER A 134 -26.06 29.79 -4.95
CA SER A 134 -26.63 30.61 -6.02
C SER A 134 -28.15 30.48 -6.11
N ILE A 135 -28.70 29.27 -5.91
CA ILE A 135 -30.16 29.02 -5.94
C ILE A 135 -30.85 29.60 -4.69
N LEU A 136 -30.26 29.40 -3.51
CA LEU A 136 -30.96 29.68 -2.25
C LEU A 136 -30.77 31.12 -1.73
N TYR A 137 -29.61 31.74 -1.97
CA TYR A 137 -29.26 33.03 -1.35
C TYR A 137 -28.90 34.13 -2.35
N GLY A 138 -28.89 33.82 -3.65
CA GLY A 138 -28.45 34.77 -4.66
C GLY A 138 -27.04 35.30 -4.39
N GLN A 139 -26.84 36.62 -4.50
CA GLN A 139 -25.51 37.24 -4.36
C GLN A 139 -25.12 37.60 -2.92
N GLU A 140 -26.05 37.59 -1.97
CA GLU A 140 -25.80 38.14 -0.62
C GLU A 140 -24.91 37.25 0.27
N LYS A 141 -24.65 36.00 -0.12
CA LYS A 141 -23.90 35.02 0.68
C LYS A 141 -22.65 34.46 0.00
N TYR A 142 -22.06 35.20 -0.94
CA TYR A 142 -20.80 34.79 -1.59
C TYR A 142 -19.61 34.67 -0.62
N ASP A 143 -19.62 35.36 0.52
CA ASP A 143 -18.57 35.22 1.54
C ASP A 143 -18.42 33.78 2.04
N TYR A 144 -19.53 33.04 2.17
CA TYR A 144 -19.51 31.62 2.51
C TYR A 144 -18.93 30.76 1.38
N ALA A 145 -19.17 31.13 0.12
CA ALA A 145 -18.57 30.45 -1.03
C ALA A 145 -17.04 30.60 -1.04
N ILE A 146 -16.55 31.81 -0.73
CA ILE A 146 -15.11 32.09 -0.59
C ILE A 146 -14.51 31.29 0.56
N PHE A 147 -15.16 31.24 1.72
CA PHE A 147 -14.70 30.46 2.86
C PHE A 147 -14.58 28.96 2.54
N ILE A 148 -15.60 28.38 1.89
CA ILE A 148 -15.61 26.98 1.47
C ILE A 148 -14.54 26.72 0.39
N PHE A 149 -14.32 27.66 -0.52
CA PHE A 149 -13.26 27.58 -1.52
C PHE A 149 -11.87 27.54 -0.88
N VAL A 150 -11.58 28.42 0.09
CA VAL A 150 -10.31 28.46 0.81
C VAL A 150 -10.06 27.16 1.58
N ILE A 151 -11.05 26.67 2.32
CA ILE A 151 -10.94 25.38 3.01
C ILE A 151 -10.69 24.24 2.03
N SER A 152 -11.40 24.24 0.90
CA SER A 152 -11.22 23.21 -0.13
C SER A 152 -9.83 23.27 -0.77
N MET A 153 -9.26 24.47 -0.93
CA MET A 153 -7.90 24.66 -1.43
C MET A 153 -6.84 24.11 -0.46
N LEU A 154 -7.06 24.24 0.86
CA LEU A 154 -6.24 23.56 1.87
C LEU A 154 -6.33 22.04 1.73
N PHE A 155 -7.53 21.47 1.53
CA PHE A 155 -7.68 20.04 1.28
C PHE A 155 -7.00 19.57 -0.01
N ILE A 156 -7.01 20.38 -1.08
CA ILE A 156 -6.26 20.09 -2.31
C ILE A 156 -4.77 20.02 -2.02
N LEU A 157 -4.22 21.02 -1.32
CA LEU A 157 -2.78 21.07 -0.98
C LEU A 157 -2.37 19.87 -0.14
N LEU A 158 -3.14 19.55 0.91
CA LEU A 158 -2.91 18.37 1.75
C LEU A 158 -3.01 17.08 0.93
N GLY A 159 -4.00 16.98 0.04
CA GLY A 159 -4.15 15.86 -0.88
C GLY A 159 -2.92 15.68 -1.77
N PHE A 160 -2.43 16.74 -2.42
CA PHE A 160 -1.23 16.69 -3.26
C PHE A 160 0.03 16.33 -2.48
N ALA A 161 0.27 16.97 -1.32
CA ALA A 161 1.43 16.70 -0.48
C ALA A 161 1.50 15.22 -0.08
N THR A 162 0.37 14.65 0.34
CA THR A 162 0.29 13.25 0.76
C THR A 162 0.33 12.26 -0.41
N PHE A 163 -0.24 12.57 -1.58
CA PHE A 163 -0.06 11.73 -2.78
C PHE A 163 1.41 11.71 -3.22
N ASN A 164 2.08 12.86 -3.20
CA ASN A 164 3.51 12.94 -3.52
C ASN A 164 4.36 12.16 -2.52
N GLN A 165 4.07 12.27 -1.22
CA GLN A 165 4.77 11.51 -0.18
C GLN A 165 4.63 10.00 -0.40
N LYS A 166 3.42 9.51 -0.71
CA LYS A 166 3.20 8.08 -1.03
C LYS A 166 3.98 7.64 -2.26
N GLU A 167 4.12 8.49 -3.26
CA GLU A 167 4.90 8.16 -4.45
C GLU A 167 6.39 8.03 -4.10
N VAL A 168 6.92 8.95 -3.28
CA VAL A 168 8.30 8.89 -2.78
C VAL A 168 8.53 7.63 -1.95
N GLU A 169 7.65 7.33 -0.99
CA GLU A 169 7.73 6.12 -0.15
C GLU A 169 7.69 4.84 -1.01
N ASN A 170 6.80 4.78 -2.01
CA ASN A 170 6.73 3.63 -2.92
C ASN A 170 8.01 3.47 -3.74
N ARG A 171 8.61 4.57 -4.21
CA ARG A 171 9.89 4.52 -4.93
C ARG A 171 11.02 4.05 -4.00
N GLN A 172 11.07 4.54 -2.76
CA GLN A 172 12.06 4.11 -1.77
C GLN A 172 11.93 2.62 -1.45
N LEU A 173 10.71 2.12 -1.26
CA LEU A 173 10.45 0.69 -1.05
C LEU A 173 10.90 -0.16 -2.24
N GLN A 174 10.62 0.28 -3.47
CA GLN A 174 11.09 -0.41 -4.67
C GLN A 174 12.61 -0.47 -4.75
N LEU A 175 13.30 0.64 -4.43
CA LEU A 175 14.75 0.69 -4.40
C LEU A 175 15.33 -0.20 -3.30
N ALA A 176 14.73 -0.20 -2.11
CA ALA A 176 15.12 -1.06 -0.99
C ALA A 176 14.95 -2.55 -1.34
N ASN A 177 13.82 -2.93 -1.93
CA ASN A 177 13.58 -4.30 -2.37
C ASN A 177 14.59 -4.77 -3.42
N LYS A 178 14.90 -3.93 -4.42
CA LYS A 178 15.96 -4.24 -5.40
C LYS A 178 17.33 -4.41 -4.75
N ARG A 179 17.64 -3.58 -3.75
CA ARG A 179 18.90 -3.67 -3.01
C ARG A 179 18.97 -4.94 -2.18
N ILE A 180 17.89 -5.32 -1.50
CA ILE A 180 17.79 -6.58 -0.77
C ILE A 180 17.98 -7.75 -1.72
N GLU A 181 17.27 -7.77 -2.86
CA GLU A 181 17.41 -8.83 -3.86
C GLU A 181 18.86 -8.98 -4.34
N ALA A 182 19.52 -7.87 -4.68
CA ALA A 182 20.93 -7.89 -5.10
C ALA A 182 21.86 -8.42 -3.99
N LEU A 183 21.66 -7.97 -2.75
CA LEU A 183 22.44 -8.42 -1.60
C LEU A 183 22.20 -9.90 -1.28
N THR A 184 20.96 -10.37 -1.35
CA THR A 184 20.61 -11.78 -1.16
C THR A 184 21.31 -12.65 -2.20
N LYS A 185 21.29 -12.25 -3.48
CA LYS A 185 21.99 -12.98 -4.55
C LYS A 185 23.51 -13.00 -4.34
N GLN A 186 24.11 -11.87 -3.94
CA GLN A 186 25.54 -11.81 -3.63
C GLN A 186 25.91 -12.71 -2.43
N ASN A 187 25.10 -12.69 -1.37
CA ASN A 187 25.32 -13.51 -0.18
C ASN A 187 25.22 -15.00 -0.52
N GLU A 188 24.24 -15.37 -1.35
CA GLU A 188 24.10 -16.74 -1.83
C GLU A 188 25.30 -17.20 -2.66
N ARG A 189 25.83 -16.35 -3.55
CA ARG A 189 27.09 -16.61 -4.28
C ARG A 189 28.28 -16.81 -3.34
N GLN A 190 28.40 -15.97 -2.31
CA GLN A 190 29.47 -16.13 -1.31
C GLN A 190 29.33 -17.42 -0.50
N ARG A 191 28.10 -17.78 -0.13
CA ARG A 191 27.82 -19.05 0.56
C ARG A 191 28.21 -20.25 -0.29
N MET A 192 27.84 -20.26 -1.57
CA MET A 192 28.23 -21.32 -2.49
C MET A 192 29.76 -21.41 -2.66
N ALA A 193 30.44 -20.27 -2.85
CA ALA A 193 31.89 -20.24 -2.98
C ALA A 193 32.59 -20.77 -1.71
N ARG A 194 32.07 -20.45 -0.52
CA ARG A 194 32.58 -20.97 0.74
C ARG A 194 32.35 -22.48 0.86
N ASN A 195 31.15 -22.96 0.56
CA ASN A 195 30.84 -24.39 0.60
C ASN A 195 31.75 -25.18 -0.35
N LEU A 196 32.00 -24.65 -1.55
CA LEU A 196 32.94 -25.24 -2.50
C LEU A 196 34.38 -25.25 -1.97
N HIS A 197 34.83 -24.12 -1.40
CA HIS A 197 36.17 -24.03 -0.83
C HIS A 197 36.37 -25.04 0.32
N ASP A 198 35.38 -25.14 1.22
CA ASP A 198 35.43 -26.06 2.35
C ASP A 198 35.39 -27.53 1.89
N SER A 199 34.55 -27.89 0.89
CA SER A 199 34.51 -29.26 0.34
C SER A 199 35.80 -29.62 -0.40
N LEU A 200 36.37 -28.67 -1.17
CA LEU A 200 37.65 -28.87 -1.85
C LEU A 200 38.81 -29.08 -0.87
N ILE A 201 38.93 -28.25 0.18
CA ILE A 201 39.97 -28.44 1.20
C ILE A 201 39.85 -29.81 1.86
N GLN A 202 38.64 -30.22 2.24
CA GLN A 202 38.42 -31.53 2.86
C GLN A 202 38.85 -32.68 1.94
N ARG A 203 38.50 -32.62 0.65
CA ARG A 203 38.89 -33.65 -0.31
C ARG A 203 40.41 -33.66 -0.56
N LEU A 204 41.05 -32.50 -0.62
CA LEU A 204 42.50 -32.39 -0.79
C LEU A 204 43.28 -32.94 0.42
N ILE A 205 42.82 -32.67 1.65
CA ILE A 205 43.38 -33.27 2.87
C ILE A 205 43.29 -34.80 2.79
N GLY A 206 42.16 -35.34 2.36
CA GLY A 206 41.98 -36.78 2.20
C GLY A 206 42.90 -37.40 1.13
N VAL A 207 43.19 -36.67 0.05
CA VAL A 207 44.18 -37.09 -0.96
C VAL A 207 45.59 -37.07 -0.38
N ASN A 208 45.95 -36.02 0.37
CA ASN A 208 47.27 -35.93 1.02
C ASN A 208 47.50 -37.08 2.02
N LEU A 209 46.51 -37.39 2.86
CA LEU A 209 46.59 -38.50 3.80
C LEU A 209 46.76 -39.85 3.06
N LYS A 210 46.06 -40.05 1.94
CA LYS A 210 46.24 -41.26 1.12
C LYS A 210 47.62 -41.34 0.51
N MET A 211 48.25 -40.21 0.16
CA MET A 211 49.63 -40.19 -0.33
C MET A 211 50.62 -40.53 0.78
N GLU A 212 50.44 -40.00 2.00
CA GLU A 212 51.28 -40.34 3.15
C GLU A 212 51.24 -41.85 3.47
N VAL A 213 50.04 -42.46 3.48
CA VAL A 213 49.89 -43.92 3.69
C VAL A 213 50.45 -44.72 2.52
N MET A 214 50.38 -44.20 1.30
CA MET A 214 50.95 -44.85 0.12
C MET A 214 52.48 -44.89 0.20
N ASP A 215 53.12 -43.83 0.70
CA ASP A 215 54.57 -43.81 0.92
C ASP A 215 54.99 -44.88 1.96
N GLU A 216 54.22 -45.05 3.04
CA GLU A 216 54.44 -46.11 4.05
C GLU A 216 54.37 -47.52 3.44
N TYR A 217 53.33 -47.84 2.64
CA TYR A 217 53.24 -49.13 1.97
C TYR A 217 54.38 -49.38 0.95
N LEU A 218 54.88 -48.33 0.30
CA LEU A 218 56.02 -48.46 -0.62
C LEU A 218 57.33 -48.74 0.13
N GLU A 219 57.52 -48.16 1.32
CA GLU A 219 58.65 -48.44 2.20
C GLU A 219 58.63 -49.89 2.72
N ASP A 220 57.44 -50.41 3.07
CA ASP A 220 57.25 -51.78 3.55
C ASP A 220 57.29 -52.85 2.43
N GLY A 221 57.29 -52.42 1.15
CA GLY A 221 57.33 -53.31 -0.02
C GLY A 221 55.97 -53.84 -0.48
N ASP A 222 54.87 -53.31 0.08
CA ASP A 222 53.48 -53.65 -0.22
C ASP A 222 52.97 -52.88 -1.46
N VAL A 223 53.56 -53.18 -2.61
CA VAL A 223 53.34 -52.46 -3.88
C VAL A 223 51.87 -52.54 -4.37
N LYS A 224 51.14 -53.60 -4.02
CA LYS A 224 49.74 -53.76 -4.46
C LYS A 224 48.82 -52.79 -3.74
N GLU A 225 48.99 -52.66 -2.43
CA GLU A 225 48.22 -51.81 -1.53
C GLU A 225 48.48 -50.34 -1.87
N ALA A 226 49.74 -49.98 -2.13
CA ALA A 226 50.11 -48.65 -2.65
C ALA A 226 49.43 -48.33 -4.00
N ALA A 227 49.39 -49.29 -4.93
CA ALA A 227 48.73 -49.11 -6.23
C ALA A 227 47.20 -48.94 -6.11
N GLU A 228 46.56 -49.59 -5.14
CA GLU A 228 45.14 -49.41 -4.86
C GLU A 228 44.84 -48.01 -4.29
N LEU A 229 45.64 -47.55 -3.32
CA LEU A 229 45.53 -46.20 -2.78
C LEU A 229 45.73 -45.12 -3.84
N LEU A 230 46.69 -45.31 -4.75
CA LEU A 230 46.89 -44.40 -5.88
C LEU A 230 45.63 -44.29 -6.76
N ARG A 231 44.97 -45.42 -7.06
CA ARG A 231 43.70 -45.43 -7.81
C ARG A 231 42.60 -44.66 -7.05
N LEU A 232 42.48 -44.88 -5.75
CA LEU A 232 41.49 -44.21 -4.92
C LEU A 232 41.75 -42.70 -4.78
N ALA A 233 43.02 -42.30 -4.66
CA ALA A 233 43.42 -40.90 -4.65
C ALA A 233 43.11 -40.23 -5.98
N LYS A 234 43.44 -40.88 -7.11
CA LYS A 234 43.14 -40.38 -8.45
C LYS A 234 41.63 -40.22 -8.68
N SER A 235 40.83 -41.22 -8.31
CA SER A 235 39.36 -41.14 -8.40
C SER A 235 38.81 -39.98 -7.57
N GLN A 236 39.31 -39.78 -6.34
CA GLN A 236 38.87 -38.68 -5.49
C GLN A 236 39.22 -37.31 -6.07
N VAL A 237 40.38 -37.16 -6.73
CA VAL A 237 40.76 -35.94 -7.45
C VAL A 237 39.82 -35.70 -8.63
N GLU A 238 39.53 -36.73 -9.44
CA GLU A 238 38.60 -36.63 -10.57
C GLU A 238 37.20 -36.19 -10.11
N ASP A 239 36.67 -36.80 -9.05
CA ASP A 239 35.38 -36.43 -8.45
C ASP A 239 35.38 -34.98 -7.94
N SER A 240 36.47 -34.54 -7.30
CA SER A 240 36.63 -33.16 -6.80
C SER A 240 36.61 -32.14 -7.94
N ILE A 241 37.24 -32.45 -9.07
CA ILE A 241 37.27 -31.59 -10.25
C ILE A 241 35.87 -31.49 -10.87
N ILE A 242 35.12 -32.60 -10.94
CA ILE A 242 33.74 -32.60 -11.45
C ILE A 242 32.84 -31.76 -10.54
N GLU A 243 32.93 -31.92 -9.21
CA GLU A 243 32.16 -31.12 -8.25
C GLU A 243 32.47 -29.63 -8.40
N ALA A 244 33.75 -29.25 -8.47
CA ALA A 244 34.15 -27.86 -8.65
C ALA A 244 33.63 -27.27 -9.96
N ARG A 245 33.69 -28.01 -11.07
CA ARG A 245 33.13 -27.57 -12.35
C ARG A 245 31.63 -27.33 -12.26
N ASN A 246 30.89 -28.26 -11.67
CA ASN A 246 29.43 -28.13 -11.53
C ASN A 246 29.05 -26.89 -10.72
N VAL A 247 29.73 -26.62 -9.60
CA VAL A 247 29.45 -25.43 -8.78
C VAL A 247 29.85 -24.15 -9.51
N VAL A 248 30.98 -24.13 -10.21
CA VAL A 248 31.40 -22.96 -11.00
C VAL A 248 30.44 -22.69 -12.16
N ASP A 249 29.95 -23.72 -12.83
CA ASP A 249 28.95 -23.59 -13.89
C ASP A 249 27.61 -23.08 -13.35
N ASP A 250 27.16 -23.54 -12.18
CA ASP A 250 25.95 -23.03 -11.51
C ASP A 250 26.10 -21.55 -11.12
N LEU A 251 27.27 -21.17 -10.59
CA LEU A 251 27.61 -19.77 -10.32
C LEU A 251 27.63 -18.90 -11.57
N ARG A 252 28.13 -19.43 -12.70
CA ARG A 252 28.18 -18.73 -13.99
C ARG A 252 26.79 -18.56 -14.61
N LEU A 253 25.95 -19.60 -14.54
CA LEU A 253 24.57 -19.55 -15.02
C LEU A 253 23.75 -18.51 -14.22
N SER A 254 23.96 -18.48 -12.91
CA SER A 254 23.39 -17.47 -12.02
C SER A 254 23.80 -16.05 -12.43
N GLU A 255 25.06 -15.84 -12.81
CA GLU A 255 25.58 -14.56 -13.31
C GLU A 255 24.96 -14.19 -14.67
N GLU A 256 24.78 -15.13 -15.60
CA GLU A 256 24.19 -14.87 -16.92
C GLU A 256 22.70 -14.47 -16.83
N ILE A 257 21.94 -15.12 -15.96
CA ILE A 257 20.54 -14.74 -15.64
C ILE A 257 20.47 -13.35 -15.02
N MET A 258 21.47 -12.95 -14.21
CA MET A 258 21.52 -11.63 -13.58
C MET A 258 21.79 -10.49 -14.56
N LEU A 259 22.51 -10.75 -15.66
CA LEU A 259 22.87 -9.76 -16.67
C LEU A 259 21.76 -9.58 -17.73
N ASN A 260 20.78 -10.49 -17.81
CA ASN A 260 19.62 -10.37 -18.69
C ASN A 260 18.31 -10.91 -18.06
N PRO A 261 17.60 -10.11 -17.25
CA PRO A 261 16.43 -10.56 -16.48
C PRO A 261 15.14 -10.71 -17.33
N ARG A 262 15.24 -10.83 -18.66
CA ARG A 262 14.08 -10.97 -19.58
C ARG A 262 13.84 -12.40 -20.09
N LEU A 263 14.50 -13.41 -19.50
CA LEU A 263 14.23 -14.83 -19.73
C LEU A 263 13.43 -15.41 -18.57
#